data_AF-A0A0Q0Y1G2-F1
#
_entry.id   AF-A0A0Q0Y1G2-F1
#
_cell.length_a   1.000
_cell.length_b   1.000
_cell.length_c   1.000
_cell.angle_alpha   90.00
_cell.angle_beta   90.00
_cell.angle_gamma   90.00
#
_symmetry.space_group_name_H-M   'P 1'
#
loop_
_entity.id
_entity.type
_entity.pdbx_description
1 polymer ?
#
loop_
_entity_poly.entity_id
_entity_poly.type
_entity_poly.pdbx_seq_one_letter_code
_entity_poly.pdbx_strand_id
1 'polypeptide(L)' 'MKLPGEAWLEFKVINNTLYQAATFKPRGFMGKLYWYSVLPFHGFIFDGMLKN' A
#
# COMPACT_ATOMS: atom_id res chain seq x y z
N MET A 1 11.33 -4.67 -7.77
CA MET A 1 10.39 -5.64 -8.38
C MET A 1 9.47 -4.89 -9.33
N LYS A 2 9.20 -5.40 -10.53
CA LYS A 2 8.16 -4.82 -11.42
C LYS A 2 6.80 -5.22 -10.87
N LEU A 3 6.10 -4.30 -10.22
CA LEU A 3 4.69 -4.49 -9.88
C LEU A 3 3.84 -4.30 -11.15
N PRO A 4 2.74 -5.05 -11.32
CA PRO A 4 1.78 -4.87 -12.42
C PRO A 4 0.91 -3.60 -12.21
N GLY A 5 1.55 -2.47 -11.94
CA GLY A 5 0.91 -1.23 -11.52
C GLY A 5 1.90 -0.24 -10.92
N GLU A 6 1.39 0.94 -10.58
CA GLU A 6 2.12 1.97 -9.84
C GLU A 6 1.75 1.87 -8.36
N ALA A 7 2.73 1.87 -7.47
CA ALA A 7 2.51 1.88 -6.03
C ALA A 7 3.33 3.02 -5.43
N TRP A 8 2.73 3.79 -4.52
CA TRP A 8 3.45 4.81 -3.79
C TRP A 8 2.96 4.89 -2.35
N LEU A 9 3.84 5.39 -1.49
CA LEU A 9 3.57 5.67 -0.09
C LEU A 9 3.53 7.18 0.09
N GLU A 10 2.47 7.65 0.72
CA GLU A 10 2.27 9.05 1.09
C GLU A 10 2.46 9.19 2.58
N PHE A 11 3.21 10.22 2.98
CA PHE A 11 3.47 10.55 4.36
C PHE A 11 3.06 12.00 4.59
N LYS A 12 2.28 12.24 5.64
CA LYS A 12 1.82 13.57 6.01
C LYS A 12 1.90 13.75 7.51
N VAL A 13 2.52 14.83 7.96
CA VAL A 13 2.56 15.18 9.38
C VAL A 13 1.56 16.29 9.65
N ILE A 14 0.63 16.09 10.58
CA ILE A 14 -0.34 17.10 11.01
C ILE A 14 -0.38 17.09 12.53
N ASN A 15 -0.12 18.23 13.17
CA ASN A 15 -0.15 18.38 14.63
C ASN A 15 0.63 17.27 15.38
N ASN A 16 1.87 17.01 14.96
CA ASN A 16 2.73 15.96 15.52
C ASN A 16 2.26 14.51 15.31
N THR A 17 1.21 14.29 14.52
CA THR A 17 0.74 12.96 14.12
C THR A 17 1.21 12.65 12.69
N LEU A 18 1.89 11.51 12.53
CA LEU A 18 2.28 10.98 11.22
C LEU A 18 1.12 10.16 10.63
N TYR A 19 0.62 10.60 9.49
CA TYR A 19 -0.31 9.87 8.66
C TYR A 19 0.46 9.22 7.51
N GLN A 20 0.23 7.93 7.31
CA GLN A 20 0.81 7.17 6.22
C GLN A 20 -0.31 6.52 5.42
N ALA A 21 -0.25 6.66 4.10
CA ALA A 21 -1.19 6.03 3.18
C ALA A 21 -0.41 5.28 2.09
N ALA A 22 -0.84 4.07 1.79
CA ALA A 22 -0.28 3.28 0.69
C ALA A 22 -1.32 3.22 -0.44
N THR A 23 -0.98 3.77 -1.60
CA THR A 23 -1.87 3.74 -2.76
C THR A 23 -1.29 2.81 -3.82
N PHE A 24 -2.12 1.90 -4.31
CA PHE A 24 -1.79 1.03 -5.45
C PHE A 24 -2.75 1.29 -6.61
N LYS A 25 -2.18 1.63 -7.76
CA LYS A 25 -2.87 1.80 -9.02
C LYS A 25 -2.57 0.60 -9.92
N PRO A 26 -3.43 -0.43 -9.92
CA PRO A 26 -3.22 -1.61 -10.77
C PRO A 26 -3.32 -1.23 -12.25
N ARG A 27 -2.42 -1.75 -13.07
CA ARG A 27 -2.53 -1.69 -14.53
C ARG A 27 -3.04 -3.03 -15.07
N GLY A 28 -4.11 -2.96 -15.85
CA GLY A 28 -4.69 -4.13 -16.53
C GLY A 28 -5.28 -5.18 -15.58
N PHE A 29 -5.57 -6.35 -16.13
CA PHE A 29 -6.19 -7.46 -15.40
C PHE A 29 -5.24 -8.11 -14.39
N MET A 30 -3.98 -8.33 -14.78
CA MET A 30 -2.95 -8.91 -13.91
C MET A 30 -2.71 -8.06 -12.66
N GLY A 31 -2.78 -6.72 -12.78
CA GLY A 31 -2.67 -5.80 -11.65
C GLY A 31 -3.77 -5.99 -10.61
N LYS A 32 -5.01 -6.17 -11.06
CA LYS A 32 -6.15 -6.44 -10.18
C LYS A 32 -6.04 -7.82 -9.54
N LEU A 33 -5.67 -8.84 -10.31
CA LEU A 33 -5.52 -10.20 -9.79
C LEU A 33 -4.44 -10.26 -8.70
N TYR A 34 -3.30 -9.61 -8.94
CA TYR A 34 -2.24 -9.46 -7.94
C TYR A 34 -2.76 -8.76 -6.67
N TRP A 35 -3.44 -7.62 -6.83
CA TRP A 35 -4.01 -6.86 -5.70
C TRP A 35 -4.96 -7.69 -4.84
N TYR A 36 -5.85 -8.47 -5.45
CA TYR A 36 -6.76 -9.34 -4.70
C TYR A 36 -6.05 -10.55 -4.08
N SER A 37 -4.99 -11.08 -4.70
CA SER A 37 -4.23 -12.19 -4.13
C SER A 37 -3.50 -11.80 -2.84
N VAL A 38 -3.05 -10.54 -2.75
CA VAL A 38 -2.38 -10.02 -1.56
C VAL A 38 -3.35 -9.38 -0.55
N LEU A 39 -4.65 -9.33 -0.85
CA LEU A 39 -5.70 -8.75 0.01
C LEU A 39 -5.58 -9.13 1.51
N PRO A 40 -5.47 -10.42 1.88
CA PRO A 40 -5.41 -10.82 3.29
C PRO A 40 -4.13 -10.38 4.01
N PHE A 41 -3.06 -10.09 3.27
CA PHE A 41 -1.77 -9.68 3.83
C PHE A 41 -1.66 -8.18 4.09
N HIS A 42 -2.54 -7.36 3.49
CA HIS A 42 -2.50 -5.90 3.68
C HIS A 42 -2.62 -5.48 5.14
N GLY A 43 -3.45 -6.16 5.94
CA GLY A 43 -3.59 -5.85 7.37
C GLY A 43 -2.26 -5.99 8.10
N PHE A 44 -1.51 -7.07 7.86
CA PHE A 44 -0.22 -7.32 8.49
C PHE A 44 0.87 -6.34 8.03
N ILE A 45 0.90 -6.03 6.73
CA ILE A 45 1.90 -5.13 6.15
C ILE A 45 1.66 -3.68 6.62
N PHE A 46 0.40 -3.24 6.64
CA PHE A 46 0.06 -1.87 7.00
C PHE A 46 0.03 -1.61 8.51
N ASP A 47 -0.35 -2.59 9.35
CA ASP A 47 -0.31 -2.45 10.81
C ASP A 47 1.12 -2.32 11.35
N GLY A 48 2.09 -2.98 10.70
CA GLY A 48 3.51 -2.89 11.04
C GLY A 48 4.22 -1.64 10.51
N MET A 49 3.62 -0.91 9.57
CA MET A 49 4.31 0.17 8.84
C MET A 49 4.61 1.42 9.69
N LEU A 50 3.75 1.73 10.67
CA LEU A 50 3.91 2.88 11.58
C LEU A 50 4.49 2.53 12.95
N LYS A 51 4.81 1.24 13.20
CA LYS A 51 5.03 0.72 14.55
C LYS A 51 6.50 0.48 14.93
N ASN A 52 7.45 1.17 14.29
CA ASN A 52 8.88 1.08 14.62
C ASN A 52 9.45 2.41 15.11
#